data_AF-A0A2T4UWB8-F1
#
_entry.id   AF-A0A2T4UWB8-F1
#
_cell.length_a   1.000
_cell.length_b   1.000
_cell.length_c   1.000
_cell.angle_alpha   90.00
_cell.angle_beta   90.00
_cell.angle_gamma   90.00
#
_symmetry.space_group_name_H-M   'P 1'
#
loop_
_entity.id
_entity.type
_entity.pdbx_description
1 polymer ?
#
loop_
_entity_poly.entity_id
_entity_poly.type
_entity_poly.pdbx_seq_one_letter_code
_entity_poly.pdbx_strand_id
1 'polypeptide(L)'
;MGAQLVGKAFLFAAENELKANELRLLIWMSLKAMDQDKPPRYFAAREESAYGLGRLVPDEPQPFDANAAEATLDREAAFQRVKIATQGLVKSGAIERTRRGQAGNRAEYVLRFGKVA
;
A
#
# COMPACT_ATOMS: atom_id res chain seq x y z
N MET A 1 3.80 -14.66 5.93
CA MET A 1 3.51 -13.38 6.61
C MET A 1 4.78 -12.89 7.27
N GLY A 2 4.96 -11.57 7.32
CA GLY A 2 6.21 -10.94 7.74
C GLY A 2 6.18 -10.36 9.15
N ALA A 3 6.27 -11.20 10.18
CA ALA A 3 6.26 -10.72 11.57
C ALA A 3 7.51 -9.88 11.89
N GLN A 4 8.67 -10.26 11.35
CA GLN A 4 9.90 -9.48 11.53
C GLN A 4 9.85 -8.15 10.77
N LEU A 5 9.25 -8.15 9.58
CA LEU A 5 9.04 -6.93 8.79
C LEU A 5 8.10 -5.93 9.48
N VAL A 6 7.11 -6.42 10.23
CA VAL A 6 6.24 -5.56 11.05
C VAL A 6 7.04 -4.91 12.18
N GLY A 7 7.91 -5.66 12.87
CA GLY A 7 8.82 -5.09 13.86
C GLY A 7 9.72 -3.99 13.28
N LYS A 8 10.26 -4.19 12.07
CA LYS A 8 11.04 -3.17 11.36
C LYS A 8 10.22 -1.94 10.97
N ALA A 9 8.95 -2.12 10.59
CA ALA A 9 8.04 -1.01 10.30
C ALA A 9 7.82 -0.13 11.53
N PHE A 10 7.61 -0.74 12.70
CA PHE A 10 7.46 0.01 13.95
C PHE A 10 8.73 0.75 14.34
N LEU A 11 9.90 0.10 14.26
CA LEU A 11 11.17 0.77 14.53
C LEU A 11 11.39 1.96 13.61
N PHE A 12 11.18 1.76 12.30
CA PHE A 12 11.29 2.85 11.32
C PHE A 12 10.33 4.00 11.63
N ALA A 13 9.08 3.72 12.00
CA ALA A 13 8.09 4.74 12.34
C ALA A 13 8.35 5.43 13.69
N ALA A 14 9.09 4.81 14.61
CA ALA A 14 9.53 5.45 15.84
C ALA A 14 10.65 6.48 15.57
N GLU A 15 11.46 6.24 14.54
CA GLU A 15 12.57 7.11 14.13
C GLU A 15 12.16 8.15 13.08
N ASN A 16 11.02 7.99 12.41
CA ASN A 16 10.56 8.82 11.31
C ASN A 16 9.10 9.23 11.50
N GLU A 17 8.79 10.52 11.34
CA GLU A 17 7.42 11.02 11.40
C GLU A 17 6.59 10.57 10.19
N LEU A 18 5.90 9.44 10.33
CA LEU A 18 4.93 8.96 9.34
C LEU A 18 3.52 9.45 9.65
N LYS A 19 2.77 9.81 8.61
CA LYS A 19 1.33 10.09 8.75
C LYS A 19 0.57 8.80 9.05
N ALA A 20 -0.60 8.92 9.69
CA ALA A 20 -1.41 7.76 10.09
C ALA A 20 -1.69 6.75 8.95
N ASN A 21 -2.00 7.23 7.74
CA ASN A 21 -2.22 6.34 6.59
C ASN A 21 -0.92 5.70 6.08
N GLU A 22 0.22 6.41 6.14
CA GLU A 22 1.52 5.88 5.74
C GLU A 22 1.91 4.74 6.69
N LEU A 23 1.78 4.94 8.00
CA LEU A 23 2.03 3.91 9.01
C LEU A 23 1.16 2.67 8.81
N ARG A 24 -0.16 2.86 8.66
CA ARG A 24 -1.10 1.74 8.42
C ARG A 24 -0.73 0.95 7.17
N LEU A 25 -0.40 1.66 6.08
CA LEU A 25 -0.01 1.01 4.82
C LEU A 25 1.31 0.26 4.97
N LEU A 26 2.31 0.84 5.64
CA LEU A 26 3.59 0.18 5.86
C LEU A 26 3.45 -1.09 6.69
N ILE A 27 2.67 -1.04 7.78
CA ILE A 27 2.37 -2.23 8.61
C ILE A 27 1.67 -3.30 7.77
N TRP A 28 0.66 -2.92 6.97
CA TRP A 28 -0.05 -3.84 6.08
C TRP A 28 0.89 -4.49 5.07
N MET A 29 1.71 -3.70 4.38
CA MET A 29 2.68 -4.20 3.42
C MET A 29 3.68 -5.16 4.06
N SER A 30 4.20 -4.82 5.25
CA SER A 30 5.11 -5.67 6.03
C SER A 30 4.46 -7.00 6.46
N LEU A 31 3.20 -6.96 6.90
CA LEU A 31 2.47 -8.18 7.29
C LEU A 31 2.31 -9.13 6.10
N LYS A 32 2.06 -8.58 4.91
CA LYS A 32 1.73 -9.34 3.70
C LYS A 32 2.97 -9.84 2.94
N ALA A 33 4.08 -9.09 3.00
CA ALA A 33 5.36 -9.55 2.50
C ALA A 33 5.88 -10.78 3.28
N MET A 34 6.76 -11.56 2.65
CA MET A 34 7.40 -12.70 3.31
C MET A 34 8.72 -12.26 3.95
N ASP A 35 8.93 -12.59 5.24
CA ASP A 35 10.21 -12.32 5.93
C ASP A 35 11.42 -12.95 5.22
N GLN A 36 11.19 -14.02 4.45
CA GLN A 36 12.23 -14.80 3.76
C GLN A 36 12.67 -14.16 2.43
N ASP A 37 11.87 -13.25 1.87
CA ASP A 37 12.15 -12.62 0.58
C ASP A 37 13.36 -11.67 0.69
N LYS A 38 14.28 -11.77 -0.27
CA LYS A 38 15.50 -10.95 -0.35
C LYS A 38 15.60 -10.27 -1.72
N PRO A 39 15.32 -8.95 -1.84
CA PRO A 39 14.75 -8.09 -0.80
C PRO A 39 13.26 -8.39 -0.56
N PRO A 40 12.67 -7.99 0.59
CA PRO A 40 11.25 -8.21 0.88
C PRO A 40 10.35 -7.45 -0.08
N ARG A 41 9.37 -8.14 -0.68
CA ARG A 41 8.49 -7.56 -1.70
C ARG A 41 7.03 -7.57 -1.26
N TYR A 42 6.34 -6.52 -1.64
CA TYR A 42 4.90 -6.42 -1.57
C TYR A 42 4.35 -6.22 -2.98
N PHE A 43 3.45 -7.11 -3.38
CA PHE A 43 2.73 -7.03 -4.66
C PHE A 43 1.26 -7.34 -4.38
N ALA A 44 0.37 -6.40 -4.67
CA ALA A 44 -1.05 -6.53 -4.37
C ALA A 44 -1.89 -5.64 -5.28
N ALA A 45 -3.19 -5.90 -5.31
CA ALA A 45 -4.14 -5.00 -5.93
C ALA A 45 -4.24 -3.67 -5.16
N ARG A 46 -4.78 -2.62 -5.79
CA ARG A 46 -4.95 -1.32 -5.13
C ARG A 46 -6.02 -1.39 -4.05
N GLU A 47 -7.04 -2.20 -4.28
CA GLU A 47 -8.14 -2.53 -3.37
C GLU A 47 -7.61 -3.12 -2.07
N GLU A 48 -6.68 -4.06 -2.17
CA GLU A 48 -6.04 -4.68 -1.00
C GLU A 48 -5.18 -3.69 -0.21
N SER A 49 -4.54 -2.74 -0.90
CA SER A 49 -3.80 -1.66 -0.24
C SER A 49 -4.74 -0.64 0.42
N ALA A 50 -5.91 -0.39 -0.16
CA ALA A 50 -6.95 0.45 0.45
C ALA A 50 -7.55 -0.22 1.70
N TYR A 51 -7.71 -1.55 1.66
CA TYR A 51 -8.09 -2.33 2.84
C TYR A 51 -7.07 -2.18 3.98
N GLY A 52 -5.78 -2.20 3.67
CA GLY A 52 -4.71 -1.89 4.63
C GLY A 52 -4.81 -0.49 5.25
N LEU A 53 -5.48 0.45 4.60
CA LEU A 53 -5.79 1.78 5.14
C LEU A 53 -7.10 1.82 5.96
N GLY A 54 -7.78 0.69 6.13
CA GLY A 54 -9.09 0.58 6.76
C GLY A 54 -10.23 1.04 5.86
N ARG A 55 -10.12 0.88 4.53
CA ARG A 55 -11.17 1.24 3.58
C ARG A 55 -11.60 0.04 2.75
N LEU A 56 -12.91 -0.19 2.70
CA LEU A 56 -13.50 -1.09 1.73
C LEU A 56 -13.68 -0.32 0.42
N VAL A 57 -13.25 -0.93 -0.67
CA VAL A 57 -13.43 -0.39 -2.01
C VAL A 57 -14.64 -1.10 -2.60
N PRO A 58 -15.72 -0.39 -2.99
CA PRO A 58 -16.86 -1.01 -3.67
C PRO A 58 -16.41 -1.78 -4.91
N ASP A 59 -17.13 -2.82 -5.30
CA ASP A 59 -16.86 -3.53 -6.55
C ASP A 59 -16.94 -2.60 -7.76
N GLU A 60 -16.34 -3.01 -8.86
CA GLU A 60 -16.42 -2.23 -10.10
C GLU A 60 -17.88 -2.16 -10.58
N PRO A 61 -18.46 -0.96 -10.75
CA PRO A 61 -19.86 -0.84 -11.10
C PRO A 61 -20.12 -1.43 -12.48
N GLN A 62 -21.20 -2.18 -12.61
CA GLN A 62 -21.62 -2.79 -13.86
C GLN A 62 -22.35 -1.77 -14.75
N PRO A 63 -22.38 -2.01 -16.07
CA PRO A 63 -23.28 -1.28 -16.95
C PRO A 63 -24.71 -1.38 -16.37
N PHE A 64 -25.39 -0.25 -16.20
CA PHE A 64 -26.75 -0.12 -15.65
C PHE A 64 -26.90 -0.08 -14.12
N ASP A 65 -25.82 -0.04 -13.35
CA ASP A 65 -25.94 0.21 -11.91
C ASP A 65 -26.47 1.62 -11.63
N ALA A 66 -27.59 1.71 -10.89
CA ALA A 66 -28.23 2.99 -10.55
C ALA A 66 -27.31 3.94 -9.77
N ASN A 67 -26.36 3.39 -9.01
CA ASN A 67 -25.40 4.12 -8.19
C ASN A 67 -23.96 4.09 -8.77
N ALA A 68 -23.78 3.78 -10.06
CA ALA A 68 -22.47 3.62 -10.69
C ALA A 68 -21.54 4.83 -10.49
N ALA A 69 -22.10 6.05 -10.54
CA ALA A 69 -21.35 7.28 -10.37
C ALA A 69 -20.78 7.42 -8.95
N GLU A 70 -21.60 7.15 -7.92
CA GLU A 70 -21.17 7.21 -6.51
C GLU A 70 -20.11 6.15 -6.22
N ALA A 71 -20.35 4.90 -6.65
CA ALA A 71 -19.37 3.82 -6.50
C ALA A 71 -18.03 4.14 -7.17
N THR A 72 -18.05 4.78 -8.34
CA THR A 72 -16.83 5.21 -9.03
C THR A 72 -16.08 6.27 -8.23
N LEU A 73 -16.77 7.29 -7.72
CA LEU A 73 -16.16 8.35 -6.90
C LEU A 73 -15.55 7.79 -5.61
N ASP A 74 -16.23 6.85 -4.95
CA ASP A 74 -15.71 6.20 -3.74
C ASP A 74 -14.46 5.37 -4.02
N ARG A 75 -14.45 4.61 -5.13
CA ARG A 75 -13.28 3.86 -5.60
C ARG A 75 -12.10 4.81 -5.85
N GLU A 76 -12.33 5.89 -6.58
CA GLU A 76 -11.30 6.89 -6.87
C GLU A 76 -10.76 7.54 -5.59
N ALA A 77 -11.63 7.93 -4.65
CA ALA A 77 -11.23 8.52 -3.38
C ALA A 77 -10.36 7.55 -2.56
N ALA A 78 -10.73 6.27 -2.49
CA ALA A 78 -9.94 5.25 -1.81
C ALA A 78 -8.55 5.10 -2.47
N PHE A 79 -8.49 5.02 -3.79
CA PHE A 79 -7.24 4.88 -4.53
C PHE A 79 -6.34 6.10 -4.45
N GLN A 80 -6.90 7.32 -4.41
CA GLN A 80 -6.12 8.53 -4.20
C GLN A 80 -5.45 8.53 -2.82
N ARG A 81 -6.13 8.05 -1.78
CA ARG A 81 -5.51 7.95 -0.45
C ARG A 81 -4.39 6.93 -0.40
N VAL A 82 -4.54 5.78 -1.08
CA VAL A 82 -3.45 4.81 -1.26
C VAL A 82 -2.27 5.49 -1.97
N LYS A 83 -2.53 6.20 -3.08
CA LYS A 83 -1.50 6.91 -3.84
C LYS A 83 -0.72 7.90 -2.97
N ILE A 84 -1.42 8.73 -2.19
CA ILE A 84 -0.79 9.72 -1.29
C ILE A 84 0.05 9.02 -0.22
N ALA A 85 -0.48 7.98 0.44
CA ALA A 85 0.27 7.23 1.46
C ALA A 85 1.51 6.54 0.87
N THR A 86 1.38 5.90 -0.31
CA THR A 86 2.51 5.31 -1.03
C THR A 86 3.57 6.36 -1.38
N GLN A 87 3.17 7.55 -1.84
CA GLN A 87 4.12 8.64 -2.13
C GLN A 87 4.87 9.10 -0.87
N GLY A 88 4.17 9.20 0.26
CA GLY A 88 4.79 9.50 1.55
C GLY A 88 5.84 8.46 1.94
N LEU A 89 5.50 7.18 1.86
CA LEU A 89 6.41 6.07 2.17
C LEU A 89 7.61 5.97 1.22
N VAL A 90 7.44 6.30 -0.06
CA VAL A 90 8.55 6.37 -1.01
C VAL A 90 9.46 7.55 -0.65
N LYS A 91 8.89 8.72 -0.35
CA LYS A 91 9.65 9.90 0.04
C LYS A 91 10.44 9.69 1.33
N SER A 92 9.88 8.95 2.30
CA SER A 92 10.57 8.62 3.55
C SER A 92 11.62 7.52 3.38
N GLY A 93 11.74 6.89 2.21
CA GLY A 93 12.62 5.73 2.01
C GLY A 93 12.14 4.46 2.72
N ALA A 94 10.90 4.42 3.21
CA ALA A 94 10.34 3.22 3.83
C ALA A 94 10.15 2.10 2.79
N ILE A 95 9.75 2.48 1.57
CA ILE A 95 9.55 1.56 0.45
C ILE A 95 10.17 2.13 -0.83
N GLU A 96 10.44 1.24 -1.77
CA GLU A 96 10.86 1.58 -3.12
C GLU A 96 9.90 0.94 -4.12
N ARG A 97 9.44 1.69 -5.12
CA ARG A 97 8.59 1.14 -6.19
C ARG A 97 9.47 0.56 -7.29
N THR A 98 9.55 -0.76 -7.39
CA THR A 98 10.32 -1.46 -8.42
C THR A 98 9.55 -1.62 -9.72
N ARG A 99 8.22 -1.78 -9.65
CA ARG A 99 7.36 -1.90 -10.83
C ARG A 99 6.14 -1.01 -10.72
N ARG A 100 5.89 -0.24 -11.77
CA ARG A 100 4.66 0.55 -11.91
C ARG A 100 3.52 -0.39 -12.33
N GLY A 101 2.42 -0.40 -11.57
CA GLY A 101 1.23 -1.13 -11.98
C GLY A 101 0.65 -0.56 -13.28
N GLN A 102 0.16 -1.45 -14.14
CA GLN A 102 -0.53 -1.15 -15.40
C GLN A 102 -1.79 -2.04 -15.50
N ALA A 103 -2.65 -1.84 -16.51
CA ALA A 103 -3.76 -2.76 -16.76
C ALA A 103 -3.25 -4.21 -16.82
N GLY A 104 -3.79 -5.08 -15.97
CA GLY A 104 -3.36 -6.48 -15.82
C GLY A 104 -2.07 -6.73 -15.02
N ASN A 105 -1.35 -5.68 -14.58
CA ASN A 105 -0.09 -5.78 -13.85
C ASN A 105 -0.12 -5.06 -12.51
N ARG A 106 0.17 -5.78 -11.42
CA ARG A 106 0.23 -5.22 -10.06
C ARG A 106 1.47 -4.34 -9.89
N ALA A 107 1.34 -3.30 -9.07
CA ALA A 107 2.50 -2.54 -8.64
C ALA A 107 3.31 -3.40 -7.66
N GLU A 108 4.63 -3.32 -7.76
CA GLU A 108 5.55 -4.04 -6.88
C GLU A 108 6.38 -3.03 -6.10
N TYR A 109 6.51 -3.29 -4.81
CA TYR A 109 7.25 -2.47 -3.87
C TYR A 109 8.24 -3.33 -3.09
N VAL A 110 9.45 -2.82 -2.92
CA VAL A 110 10.45 -3.38 -2.01
C VAL A 110 10.38 -2.63 -0.68
N LEU A 111 10.38 -3.37 0.43
CA LEU A 111 10.41 -2.77 1.77
C LEU A 111 11.87 -2.49 2.17
N ARG A 112 12.19 -1.21 2.40
CA ARG A 112 13.55 -0.71 2.61
C ARG A 112 13.80 -0.25 4.05
N PHE A 113 12.81 0.36 4.69
CA PHE A 113 12.93 0.91 6.04
C PHE A 113 14.14 1.86 6.20
N GLY A 114 14.33 2.78 5.24
CA GLY A 114 15.44 3.74 5.25
C GLY A 114 16.78 3.20 4.76
N LYS A 115 16.89 1.89 4.48
CA LYS A 115 18.09 1.32 3.87
C LYS A 115 18.11 1.64 2.38
N VAL A 116 19.07 2.47 1.96
CA VAL A 116 19.35 2.68 0.53
C VAL A 116 19.89 1.36 -0.05
N ALA A 117 19.50 1.07 -1.29
CA ALA A 117 19.99 -0.08 -2.06
C ALA A 117 21.49 0.05 -2.37
#